data_AF-A0A1B1CBD3-F1
#
_entry.id   AF-A0A1B1CBD3-F1
#
_cell.length_a   1.000
_cell.length_b   1.000
_cell.length_c   1.000
_cell.angle_alpha   90.00
_cell.angle_beta   90.00
_cell.angle_gamma   90.00
#
_symmetry.space_group_name_H-M   'P 1'
#
loop_
_entity.id
_entity.type
_entity.pdbx_description
1 polymer ?
#
loop_
_entity_poly.entity_id
_entity_poly.type
_entity_poly.pdbx_seq_one_letter_code
_entity_poly.pdbx_strand_id
1 'polypeptide(L)'
;MRGEFTLSPKGQITLPKELRDTLGLQPGDQLVFSIIDGEVVITPKSINFNDLAGLLGSPPNGRASLEEIDATVTDAAGSDVVNEATRSKSDVAA
;
A
#
# COMPACT_ATOMS: atom_id res chain seq x y z
N MET A 1 17.56 -14.54 -3.91
CA MET A 1 17.28 -15.94 -3.51
C MET A 1 16.37 -16.58 -4.54
N ARG A 2 16.58 -17.84 -4.92
CA ARG A 2 15.65 -18.61 -5.76
C ARG A 2 15.33 -19.91 -5.04
N GLY A 3 14.06 -20.28 -4.99
CA GLY A 3 13.58 -21.50 -4.36
C GLY A 3 12.20 -21.86 -4.93
N GLU A 4 11.80 -23.10 -4.72
CA GLU A 4 10.51 -23.64 -5.16
C GLU A 4 9.76 -24.22 -3.97
N PHE A 5 8.44 -24.22 -4.05
CA PHE A 5 7.57 -24.87 -3.08
C PHE A 5 6.35 -25.44 -3.80
N THR A 6 5.84 -26.56 -3.30
CA THR A 6 4.73 -27.28 -3.91
C THR A 6 3.43 -26.91 -3.23
N LEU A 7 2.38 -26.65 -4.02
CA LEU A 7 1.03 -26.49 -3.53
C LEU A 7 0.53 -27.82 -2.95
N SER A 8 0.10 -27.83 -1.68
CA SER A 8 -0.47 -29.03 -1.08
C SER A 8 -1.82 -29.39 -1.71
N PRO A 9 -2.31 -30.65 -1.55
CA PRO A 9 -3.65 -31.04 -2.02
C PRO A 9 -4.80 -30.19 -1.44
N LYS A 10 -4.55 -29.53 -0.31
CA LYS A 10 -5.52 -28.63 0.35
C LYS A 10 -5.40 -27.17 -0.15
N GLY A 11 -4.58 -26.91 -1.17
CA GLY A 11 -4.37 -25.58 -1.69
C GLY A 11 -3.52 -24.68 -0.78
N GLN A 12 -2.66 -25.26 0.07
CA GLN A 12 -1.79 -24.49 0.97
C GLN A 12 -0.37 -24.42 0.43
N ILE A 13 0.24 -23.24 0.50
CA ILE A 13 1.68 -23.04 0.31
C ILE A 13 2.35 -22.83 1.67
N THR A 14 3.54 -23.40 1.85
CA THR A 14 4.32 -23.24 3.09
C THR A 14 5.51 -22.34 2.82
N LEU A 15 5.68 -21.29 3.64
CA LEU A 15 6.79 -20.36 3.51
C LEU A 15 8.06 -20.94 4.18
N PRO A 16 9.13 -21.25 3.42
CA PRO A 16 10.36 -21.79 3.99
C PRO A 16 10.96 -20.86 5.04
N LYS A 17 11.72 -21.43 5.99
CA LYS A 17 12.32 -20.66 7.10
C LYS A 17 13.15 -19.47 6.60
N GLU A 18 14.01 -19.71 5.61
CA GLU A 18 14.89 -18.67 5.05
C GLU A 18 14.12 -17.48 4.46
N LEU A 19 12.96 -17.74 3.83
CA LEU A 19 12.10 -16.70 3.28
C LEU A 19 11.38 -15.92 4.39
N ARG A 20 10.94 -16.60 5.46
CA ARG A 20 10.40 -15.93 6.66
C ARG A 20 11.43 -15.01 7.31
N ASP A 21 12.65 -15.52 7.52
CA ASP A 21 13.73 -14.79 8.16
C ASP A 21 14.14 -13.55 7.32
N THR A 22 14.23 -13.71 5.99
CA THR A 22 14.55 -12.60 5.06
C THR A 22 13.48 -11.51 5.06
N LEU A 23 12.20 -11.89 5.17
CA LEU A 23 11.08 -10.96 5.20
C LEU A 23 10.75 -10.47 6.62
N GLY A 24 11.49 -10.91 7.65
CA GLY A 24 11.25 -10.54 9.04
C GLY A 24 9.95 -11.07 9.64
N LEU A 25 9.34 -12.10 9.05
CA LEU A 25 8.00 -12.57 9.41
C LEU A 25 7.98 -13.37 10.72
N GLN A 26 7.02 -13.04 11.58
CA GLN A 26 6.73 -13.72 12.84
C GLN A 26 5.39 -14.48 12.77
N PRO A 27 5.20 -15.51 13.62
CA PRO A 27 3.89 -16.15 13.76
C PRO A 27 2.81 -15.13 14.16
N GLY A 28 1.73 -15.07 13.37
CA GLY A 28 0.64 -14.11 13.56
C GLY A 28 0.67 -12.93 12.58
N ASP A 29 1.78 -12.73 11.86
CA ASP A 29 1.85 -11.72 10.81
C ASP A 29 0.85 -12.02 9.70
N GLN A 30 0.18 -10.97 9.24
CA GLN A 30 -0.73 -11.04 8.12
C GLN A 30 0.03 -10.71 6.84
N LEU A 31 -0.29 -11.43 5.76
CA LEU A 31 0.23 -11.17 4.43
C LEU A 31 -0.94 -10.75 3.53
N VAL A 32 -0.68 -9.80 2.63
CA VAL A 32 -1.58 -9.45 1.54
C VAL A 32 -1.02 -10.05 0.26
N PHE A 33 -1.88 -10.65 -0.56
CA PHE A 33 -1.53 -11.02 -1.91
C PHE A 33 -2.18 -10.06 -2.90
N SER A 34 -1.49 -9.77 -3.98
CA SER A 34 -1.99 -9.05 -5.15
C SER A 34 -1.54 -9.75 -6.43
N ILE A 35 -2.24 -9.51 -7.53
CA ILE A 35 -1.86 -10.00 -8.86
C ILE A 35 -1.46 -8.78 -9.69
N ILE A 36 -0.21 -8.74 -10.14
CA ILE A 36 0.35 -7.65 -10.94
C ILE A 36 1.02 -8.29 -12.15
N ASP A 37 0.58 -7.93 -13.36
CA ASP A 37 1.13 -8.44 -14.62
C ASP A 37 1.16 -9.98 -14.72
N GLY A 38 0.18 -10.65 -14.11
CA GLY A 38 0.08 -12.11 -14.06
C GLY A 38 0.97 -12.78 -13.00
N GLU A 39 1.73 -12.01 -12.24
CA GLU A 39 2.52 -12.49 -11.11
C GLU A 39 1.78 -12.31 -9.79
N VAL A 40 1.93 -13.27 -8.88
CA VAL A 40 1.43 -13.15 -7.51
C VAL A 40 2.49 -12.46 -6.67
N VAL A 41 2.18 -11.27 -6.17
CA VAL A 41 3.01 -10.51 -5.24
C VAL A 41 2.46 -10.68 -3.84
N ILE A 42 3.32 -11.02 -2.89
CA ILE A 42 2.95 -11.18 -1.48
C ILE A 42 3.71 -10.13 -0.66
N THR A 43 3.00 -9.37 0.15
CA THR A 43 3.57 -8.28 0.96
C THR A 43 3.11 -8.42 2.42
N PRO A 44 3.99 -8.20 3.41
CA PRO A 44 3.57 -8.12 4.80
C PRO A 44 2.54 -7.00 5.01
N LYS A 45 1.41 -7.31 5.66
CA LYS A 45 0.30 -6.38 5.89
C LYS A 45 0.57 -5.39 7.02
N SER A 46 1.55 -5.68 7.87
CA SER A 46 1.75 -4.98 9.13
C SER A 46 3.20 -4.53 9.25
N ILE A 47 3.44 -3.26 8.94
CA ILE A 47 4.35 -2.46 9.74
C ILE A 47 3.48 -1.90 10.86
N ASN A 48 3.87 -2.00 12.13
CA ASN A 48 3.14 -1.30 13.17
C ASN A 48 3.17 0.19 12.80
N PHE A 49 2.05 0.92 12.88
CA PHE A 49 2.08 2.35 12.58
C PHE A 49 3.11 3.09 13.45
N ASN A 50 3.35 2.62 14.67
CA ASN A 50 4.38 3.15 15.55
C ASN A 50 5.80 2.88 15.03
N ASP A 51 6.04 1.85 14.22
CA ASP A 51 7.35 1.60 13.59
C ASP A 51 7.67 2.64 12.51
N LEU A 52 6.64 3.35 12.01
CA LEU A 52 6.81 4.47 11.07
C LEU A 52 7.09 5.80 11.78
N ALA A 53 6.93 5.84 13.11
CA ALA A 53 7.15 7.06 13.87
C ALA A 53 8.62 7.52 13.75
N GLY A 54 8.82 8.74 13.26
CA GLY A 54 10.15 9.32 13.08
C GLY A 54 10.82 9.04 11.73
N LEU A 55 10.22 8.23 10.85
CA LEU A 55 10.80 7.92 9.52
C LEU A 55 10.86 9.15 8.60
N LEU A 56 9.92 10.08 8.73
CA LEU A 56 9.81 11.28 7.89
C LEU A 56 10.79 12.40 8.28
N GLY A 57 11.60 12.20 9.34
CA GLY A 57 12.58 13.19 9.78
C GLY A 57 11.98 14.53 10.23
N SER A 58 12.80 15.57 10.23
CA SER A 58 12.32 16.94 10.47
C SER A 58 11.65 17.49 9.21
N PRO A 59 10.48 18.13 9.31
CA PRO A 59 9.82 18.73 8.17
C PRO A 59 10.74 19.76 7.48
N PRO A 60 10.94 19.71 6.15
CA PRO A 60 11.88 20.59 5.46
C PRO A 60 11.49 22.07 5.55
N ASN A 61 10.19 22.35 5.68
CA ASN A 61 9.63 23.71 5.79
C ASN A 61 9.15 24.04 7.21
N GLY A 62 9.53 23.25 8.21
CA GLY A 62 9.03 23.39 9.57
C GLY A 62 7.61 22.83 9.77
N ARG A 63 7.07 23.03 10.97
CA ARG A 63 5.72 22.57 11.33
C ARG A 63 4.68 23.49 10.69
N ALA A 64 3.76 22.91 9.93
CA ALA A 64 2.61 23.64 9.40
C ALA A 64 1.58 23.93 10.51
N SER A 65 0.86 25.06 10.39
CA SER A 65 -0.31 25.35 11.21
C SER A 65 -1.55 24.60 10.69
N LEU A 66 -2.60 24.51 11.50
CA LEU A 66 -3.86 23.90 11.06
C LEU A 66 -4.48 24.69 9.90
N GLU A 67 -4.41 26.02 9.97
CA GLU A 67 -4.91 26.92 8.92
C GLU A 67 -4.18 26.72 7.58
N GLU A 68 -2.86 26.48 7.61
CA GLU A 68 -2.07 26.19 6.40
C GLU A 68 -2.46 24.84 5.77
N ILE A 69 -2.72 23.83 6.61
CA ILE A 69 -3.19 22.52 6.16
C ILE A 69 -4.57 22.65 5.51
N ASP A 70 -5.51 23.30 6.19
CA ASP A 70 -6.89 23.48 5.69
C ASP A 70 -6.92 24.27 4.39
N ALA A 71 -6.11 25.33 4.27
CA ALA A 71 -5.98 26.09 3.04
C ALA A 71 -5.46 25.20 1.88
N THR A 72 -4.44 24.38 2.14
CA THR A 72 -3.85 23.47 1.14
C THR A 72 -4.83 22.37 0.71
N VAL A 73 -5.56 21.78 1.66
CA VAL A 73 -6.57 20.74 1.36
C VAL A 73 -7.70 21.34 0.53
N THR A 74 -8.14 22.55 0.85
CA THR A 74 -9.21 23.25 0.11
C THR A 74 -8.77 23.57 -1.32
N ASP A 75 -7.56 24.10 -1.50
CA ASP A 75 -6.98 24.40 -2.81
C ASP A 75 -6.82 23.13 -3.66
N ALA A 76 -6.27 22.07 -3.08
CA ALA A 76 -6.09 20.78 -3.77
C ALA A 76 -7.42 20.10 -4.12
N ALA A 77 -8.38 20.03 -3.18
CA ALA A 77 -9.68 19.42 -3.42
C ALA A 77 -10.49 20.17 -4.51
N GLY A 78 -10.27 21.48 -4.65
CA GLY A 78 -10.84 22.28 -5.75
C GLY A 78 -10.35 21.85 -7.14
N SER A 79 -9.17 21.25 -7.23
CA SER A 79 -8.57 20.80 -8.50
C SER A 79 -8.98 19.38 -8.93
N ASP A 80 -9.41 18.51 -8.00
CA ASP A 80 -9.84 17.14 -8.33
C ASP A 80 -11.34 17.04 -8.69
N VAL A 81 -12.19 17.93 -8.17
CA VAL A 81 -13.64 17.93 -8.50
C VAL A 81 -13.93 18.25 -9.97
N VAL A 82 -12.99 18.85 -10.70
CA VAL A 82 -13.16 19.12 -12.15
C VAL A 82 -12.93 17.89 -13.04
N ASN A 83 -12.34 16.79 -12.54
CA ASN A 83 -12.07 15.61 -13.37
C ASN A 83 -13.20 14.56 -13.34
N GLU A 84 -14.05 14.54 -12.30
CA GLU A 84 -15.20 13.62 -12.21
C GLU A 84 -16.32 14.03 -13.18
N ALA A 85 -16.53 15.33 -13.39
CA ALA A 85 -17.59 15.87 -14.25
C ALA A 85 -17.39 15.56 -15.75
N THR A 86 -16.18 15.19 -16.17
CA THR A 86 -15.86 14.92 -17.58
C THR A 86 -15.95 13.44 -17.94
N ARG A 87 -15.88 12.52 -16.96
CA ARG A 87 -16.00 11.07 -17.22
C ARG A 87 -17.44 10.56 -17.32
N SER A 88 -18.40 11.22 -16.66
CA SER A 88 -19.79 10.75 -16.70
C SER A 88 -20.54 11.03 -18.01
N LYS A 89 -19.99 11.85 -18.93
CA LYS A 89 -20.69 12.23 -20.17
C LYS A 89 -20.32 11.39 -21.40
N SER A 90 -19.27 10.56 -21.34
CA SER A 90 -18.79 9.78 -22.49
C SER A 90 -19.41 8.39 -22.64
N ASP A 91 -20.05 7.84 -21.59
CA ASP A 91 -20.56 6.46 -21.62
C ASP A 91 -22.05 6.35 -22.01
N VAL A 92 -22.68 7.45 -22.47
CA VAL A 92 -24.09 7.46 -22.93
C VAL A 92 -24.19 7.82 -24.43
N ALA A 93 -23.18 7.46 -25.22
CA ALA A 93 -23.27 7.54 -26.68
C ALA A 93 -22.29 6.58 -27.39
N ALA A 94 -22.67 5.31 -27.53
CA ALA A 94 -22.44 4.46 -28.71
C ALA A 94 -23.07 3.07 -28.50
#